data_AF-A0A4P8STE1-F1
#
_entry.id   AF-A0A4P8STE1-F1
#
_cell.length_a   1.000
_cell.length_b   1.000
_cell.length_c   1.000
_cell.angle_alpha   90.00
_cell.angle_beta   90.00
_cell.angle_gamma   90.00
#
_symmetry.space_group_name_H-M   'P 1'
#
loop_
_entity.id
_entity.type
_entity.pdbx_description
1 polymer ?
#
loop_
_entity_poly.entity_id
_entity_poly.type
_entity_poly.pdbx_seq_one_letter_code
_entity_poly.pdbx_strand_id
1 'polypeptide(L)'
;MTDHGVSRRALARRYLSAWIGFSAGGRFSQALATAILLFAFGEPAVHAMVGAAGTWAALVTLVVLAGLSLLGQRYRIEWHGVLPLSLLAFVGFCALSVVWSEYSWYALRGVVETLCFVGLGLYLALGRDLVQVIRAAGDAFRILLVVALGLEVLSGLVLDVPIPAFGIQGNIAYGGPIQGIGGNRNFMGFVAATALVTFVVEFLTRSVTTWRAVASTALAVIALMLVQSPITGIAMIALAVTALAIWALRHAAPTTRPVVNTVLGGAVLGMLVLAVLFRHRVLAEIGAAGGTATRLGLWAQIRLLGEQDPMQGRGWVGTWPTEDVFPFTTLVDPSGVRFTSGLSAFVDAYLQVGLAGALLVAVAGGLAFARAWVTATTFPGVAYVWPAAVLVLLAVTSTAESYLLHGAGLMLFATVIVVAARRRSWRRHLPRDQA
;
A
#
# COMPACT_ATOMS: atom_id res chain seq x y z
N MET A 1 -40.74 -10.46 45.75
CA MET A 1 -39.71 -9.46 45.39
C MET A 1 -38.34 -10.12 45.56
N THR A 2 -37.76 -10.65 44.48
CA THR A 2 -36.35 -11.08 44.49
C THR A 2 -35.74 -10.66 43.17
N ASP A 3 -35.06 -9.53 43.22
CA ASP A 3 -34.33 -8.92 42.14
C ASP A 3 -33.12 -9.80 41.82
N HIS A 4 -33.25 -10.70 40.82
CA HIS A 4 -32.13 -11.49 40.33
C HIS A 4 -31.18 -10.57 39.57
N GLY A 5 -30.30 -9.90 40.31
CA GLY A 5 -29.22 -9.10 39.77
C GLY A 5 -28.47 -9.91 38.72
N VAL A 6 -28.65 -9.53 37.45
CA VAL A 6 -27.97 -10.17 36.32
C VAL A 6 -26.48 -10.14 36.61
N SER A 7 -25.85 -11.30 36.76
CA SER A 7 -24.42 -11.35 37.09
C SER A 7 -23.63 -10.55 36.03
N ARG A 8 -22.59 -9.81 36.45
CA ARG A 8 -21.75 -9.03 35.52
C ARG A 8 -21.29 -9.86 34.30
N ARG A 9 -21.10 -11.16 34.48
CA ARG A 9 -20.75 -12.12 33.41
C ARG A 9 -21.89 -12.35 32.40
N ALA A 10 -23.14 -12.40 32.84
CA ALA A 10 -24.30 -12.54 31.96
C ALA A 10 -24.57 -11.26 31.15
N LEU A 11 -24.43 -10.09 31.78
CA LEU A 11 -24.46 -8.79 31.08
C LEU A 11 -23.33 -8.69 30.05
N ALA A 12 -22.09 -9.02 30.43
CA ALA A 12 -20.96 -9.02 29.51
C ALA A 12 -21.17 -9.94 28.30
N ARG A 13 -21.72 -11.15 28.49
CA ARG A 13 -22.06 -12.06 27.39
C ARG A 13 -23.14 -11.49 26.47
N ARG A 14 -24.15 -10.81 27.02
CA ARG A 14 -25.24 -10.21 26.23
C ARG A 14 -24.78 -9.00 25.43
N TYR A 15 -23.92 -8.16 25.99
CA TYR A 15 -23.27 -7.07 25.24
C TYR A 15 -22.33 -7.62 24.18
N LEU A 16 -21.54 -8.65 24.50
CA LEU A 16 -20.64 -9.28 23.54
C LEU A 16 -21.41 -9.89 22.36
N SER A 17 -22.53 -10.58 22.61
CA SER A 17 -23.34 -11.15 21.53
C SER A 17 -24.04 -10.09 20.67
N ALA A 18 -24.58 -9.03 21.28
CA ALA A 18 -25.15 -7.90 20.56
C ALA A 18 -24.08 -7.17 19.72
N TRP A 19 -22.89 -6.98 20.29
CA TRP A 19 -21.76 -6.37 19.61
C TRP A 19 -21.25 -7.23 18.45
N ILE A 20 -21.15 -8.56 18.63
CA ILE A 20 -20.81 -9.51 17.56
C ILE A 20 -21.83 -9.44 16.41
N GLY A 21 -23.12 -9.39 16.73
CA GLY A 21 -24.18 -9.25 15.72
C GLY A 21 -24.08 -7.93 14.94
N PHE A 22 -23.80 -6.83 15.63
CA PHE A 22 -23.62 -5.50 15.02
C PHE A 22 -22.35 -5.42 14.16
N SER A 23 -21.21 -5.92 14.67
CA SER A 23 -19.91 -5.84 14.00
C SER A 23 -19.75 -6.81 12.82
N ALA A 24 -20.56 -7.87 12.80
CA ALA A 24 -20.75 -8.73 11.64
C ALA A 24 -21.68 -8.12 10.58
N GLY A 25 -22.36 -7.01 10.90
CA GLY A 25 -23.26 -6.30 10.00
C GLY A 25 -22.54 -5.70 8.79
N GLY A 26 -23.18 -5.80 7.61
CA GLY A 26 -22.61 -5.31 6.36
C GLY A 26 -22.28 -3.80 6.36
N ARG A 27 -23.12 -2.99 7.02
CA ARG A 27 -22.91 -1.53 7.12
C ARG A 27 -21.71 -1.16 7.98
N PHE A 28 -21.57 -1.78 9.16
CA PHE A 28 -20.44 -1.53 10.04
C PHE A 28 -19.12 -1.90 9.37
N SER A 29 -19.05 -3.09 8.78
CA SER A 29 -17.82 -3.55 8.14
C SER A 29 -17.48 -2.75 6.88
N GLN A 30 -18.46 -2.23 6.13
CA GLN A 30 -18.22 -1.28 5.04
C GLN A 30 -17.66 0.05 5.58
N ALA A 31 -18.29 0.64 6.59
CA ALA A 31 -17.83 1.88 7.21
C ALA A 31 -16.42 1.74 7.80
N LEU A 32 -16.13 0.61 8.45
CA LEU A 32 -14.83 0.30 9.00
C LEU A 32 -13.78 0.14 7.89
N ALA A 33 -14.09 -0.56 6.80
CA ALA A 33 -13.18 -0.67 5.65
C ALA A 33 -12.86 0.70 5.03
N THR A 34 -13.86 1.57 4.86
CA THR A 34 -13.66 2.95 4.39
C THR A 34 -12.83 3.77 5.37
N ALA A 35 -13.09 3.66 6.68
CA ALA A 35 -12.32 4.36 7.71
C ALA A 35 -10.85 3.89 7.77
N ILE A 36 -10.60 2.60 7.61
CA ILE A 36 -9.25 2.02 7.53
C ILE A 36 -8.49 2.60 6.34
N LEU A 37 -9.12 2.63 5.16
CA LEU A 37 -8.50 3.16 3.94
C LEU A 37 -8.27 4.68 4.05
N LEU A 38 -9.25 5.40 4.59
CA LEU A 38 -9.16 6.84 4.83
C LEU A 38 -8.03 7.17 5.80
N PHE A 39 -7.93 6.43 6.91
CA PHE A 39 -6.86 6.61 7.89
C PHE A 39 -5.50 6.26 7.31
N ALA A 40 -5.34 5.11 6.66
CA ALA A 40 -4.02 4.68 6.18
C ALA A 40 -3.47 5.65 5.11
N PHE A 41 -4.29 6.07 4.15
CA PHE A 41 -3.86 7.03 3.12
C PHE A 41 -3.87 8.49 3.61
N GLY A 42 -4.63 8.81 4.65
CA GLY A 42 -4.66 10.11 5.30
C GLY A 42 -3.72 10.22 6.51
N GLU A 43 -2.91 9.20 6.78
CA GLU A 43 -2.08 9.11 7.98
C GLU A 43 -1.18 10.34 8.18
N PRO A 44 -0.51 10.90 7.15
CA PRO A 44 0.30 12.11 7.34
C PRO A 44 -0.54 13.31 7.81
N ALA A 45 -1.76 13.48 7.29
CA ALA A 45 -2.68 14.52 7.74
C ALA A 45 -3.15 14.28 9.17
N VAL A 46 -3.48 13.04 9.54
CA VAL A 46 -3.86 12.69 10.92
C VAL A 46 -2.71 12.98 11.88
N HIS A 47 -1.47 12.65 11.48
CA HIS A 47 -0.27 12.93 12.26
C HIS A 47 -0.04 14.43 12.44
N ALA A 48 -0.23 15.23 11.40
CA ALA A 48 -0.18 16.68 11.49
C ALA A 48 -1.24 17.28 12.43
N MET A 49 -2.45 16.68 12.48
CA MET A 49 -3.57 17.20 13.26
C MET A 49 -3.53 16.82 14.74
N VAL A 50 -3.13 15.59 15.07
CA VAL A 50 -3.26 15.01 16.43
C VAL A 50 -1.92 14.51 16.99
N GLY A 51 -0.83 14.63 16.23
CA GLY A 51 0.50 14.21 16.63
C GLY A 51 0.67 12.70 16.71
N ALA A 52 1.86 12.26 17.12
CA ALA A 52 2.23 10.84 17.19
C ALA A 52 1.27 10.01 18.06
N ALA A 53 0.96 10.47 19.27
CA ALA A 53 0.08 9.75 20.20
C ALA A 53 -1.34 9.58 19.63
N GLY A 54 -1.86 10.61 18.96
CA GLY A 54 -3.17 10.55 18.30
C GLY A 54 -3.20 9.57 17.14
N THR A 55 -2.18 9.57 16.28
CA THR A 55 -2.05 8.62 15.17
C THR A 55 -1.99 7.18 15.68
N TRP A 56 -1.20 6.91 16.72
CA TRP A 56 -1.12 5.58 17.34
C TRP A 56 -2.45 5.16 17.96
N ALA A 57 -3.13 6.05 18.68
CA ALA A 57 -4.43 5.77 19.26
C ALA A 57 -5.47 5.42 18.18
N ALA A 58 -5.49 6.15 17.06
CA ALA A 58 -6.35 5.88 15.93
C ALA A 58 -6.03 4.53 15.26
N LEU A 59 -4.75 4.24 15.00
CA LEU A 59 -4.29 2.98 14.43
C LEU A 59 -4.70 1.78 15.30
N VAL A 60 -4.39 1.83 16.59
CA VAL A 60 -4.75 0.77 17.55
C VAL A 60 -6.26 0.59 17.63
N THR A 61 -7.02 1.69 17.66
CA THR A 61 -8.49 1.63 17.67
C THR A 61 -9.03 0.91 16.43
N LEU A 62 -8.53 1.24 15.24
CA LEU A 62 -8.93 0.58 14.00
C LEU A 62 -8.55 -0.91 13.99
N VAL A 63 -7.36 -1.27 14.48
CA VAL A 63 -6.92 -2.67 14.59
C VAL A 63 -7.80 -3.46 15.55
N VAL A 64 -8.15 -2.89 16.71
CA VAL A 64 -9.06 -3.52 17.69
C VAL A 64 -10.45 -3.71 17.07
N LEU A 65 -11.01 -2.68 16.44
CA LEU A 65 -12.32 -2.78 15.77
C LEU A 65 -12.30 -3.81 14.63
N ALA A 66 -11.23 -3.85 13.84
CA ALA A 66 -11.04 -4.83 12.77
C ALA A 66 -10.96 -6.26 13.32
N GLY A 67 -10.13 -6.50 14.34
CA GLY A 67 -9.98 -7.79 14.99
C GLY A 67 -11.29 -8.30 15.61
N LEU A 68 -11.99 -7.42 16.34
CA LEU A 68 -13.28 -7.76 16.92
C LEU A 68 -14.34 -8.04 15.82
N SER A 69 -14.33 -7.29 14.71
CA SER A 69 -15.23 -7.53 13.57
C SER A 69 -14.95 -8.88 12.90
N LEU A 70 -13.68 -9.27 12.71
CA LEU A 70 -13.31 -10.60 12.21
C LEU A 70 -13.70 -11.72 13.18
N LEU A 71 -13.53 -11.50 14.49
CA LEU A 71 -13.97 -12.44 15.52
C LEU A 71 -15.48 -12.69 15.44
N GLY A 72 -16.28 -11.63 15.21
CA GLY A 72 -17.72 -11.77 14.99
C GLY A 72 -18.08 -12.52 13.69
N GLN A 73 -17.22 -12.43 12.68
CA GLN A 73 -17.39 -13.10 11.38
C GLN A 73 -16.65 -14.44 11.28
N ARG A 74 -16.07 -14.96 12.37
CA ARG A 74 -15.16 -16.12 12.37
C ARG A 74 -15.66 -17.36 11.64
N TYR A 75 -16.98 -17.60 11.65
CA TYR A 75 -17.61 -18.75 11.00
C TYR A 75 -17.66 -18.63 9.46
N ARG A 76 -17.49 -17.42 8.92
CA ARG A 76 -17.42 -17.16 7.47
C ARG A 76 -15.98 -17.19 6.95
N ILE A 77 -14.99 -17.17 7.84
CA ILE A 77 -13.58 -17.08 7.49
C ILE A 77 -13.01 -18.50 7.44
N GLU A 78 -12.77 -19.00 6.23
CA GLU A 78 -11.98 -20.20 6.04
C GLU A 78 -10.49 -19.86 6.27
N TRP A 79 -9.96 -20.19 7.45
CA TRP A 79 -8.56 -19.93 7.84
C TRP A 79 -7.54 -20.79 7.08
N HIS A 80 -7.99 -21.81 6.36
CA HIS A 80 -7.11 -22.75 5.65
C HIS A 80 -6.52 -22.13 4.37
N GLY A 81 -5.25 -21.72 4.44
CA GLY A 81 -4.47 -21.24 3.28
C GLY A 81 -4.71 -19.79 2.88
N VAL A 82 -5.22 -18.96 3.81
CA VAL A 82 -5.47 -17.53 3.58
C VAL A 82 -4.23 -16.67 3.74
N LEU A 83 -3.30 -17.01 4.65
CA LEU A 83 -2.06 -16.24 4.82
C LEU A 83 -0.98 -16.76 3.87
N PRO A 84 -0.51 -15.92 2.91
CA PRO A 84 0.59 -16.29 2.03
C PRO A 84 1.86 -16.48 2.85
N LEU A 85 2.50 -17.65 2.71
CA LEU A 85 3.74 -17.98 3.43
C LEU A 85 4.85 -16.95 3.19
N SER A 86 4.88 -16.35 2.00
CA SER A 86 5.83 -15.29 1.64
C SER A 86 5.64 -14.00 2.45
N LEU A 87 4.38 -13.61 2.73
CA LEU A 87 4.09 -12.45 3.58
C LEU A 87 4.51 -12.73 5.03
N LEU A 88 4.17 -13.93 5.53
CA LEU A 88 4.57 -14.38 6.86
C LEU A 88 6.09 -14.46 7.01
N ALA A 89 6.80 -14.94 6.00
CA ALA A 89 8.26 -15.01 6.00
C ALA A 89 8.86 -13.60 6.10
N PHE A 90 8.37 -12.65 5.31
CA PHE A 90 8.85 -11.27 5.37
C PHE A 90 8.57 -10.61 6.73
N VAL A 91 7.34 -10.66 7.22
CA VAL A 91 6.96 -10.07 8.52
C VAL A 91 7.68 -10.77 9.68
N GLY A 92 7.80 -12.09 9.62
CA GLY A 92 8.53 -12.89 10.61
C GLY A 92 10.02 -12.56 10.63
N PHE A 93 10.62 -12.32 9.46
CA PHE A 93 12.02 -11.88 9.38
C PHE A 93 12.21 -10.47 9.93
N CYS A 94 11.28 -9.54 9.64
CA CYS A 94 11.27 -8.21 10.27
C CYS A 94 11.17 -8.31 11.80
N ALA A 95 10.30 -9.19 12.32
CA ALA A 95 10.19 -9.43 13.76
C ALA A 95 11.46 -10.04 14.36
N LEU A 96 12.09 -11.00 13.66
CA LEU A 96 13.34 -11.61 14.12
C LEU A 96 14.48 -10.60 14.16
N SER A 97 14.46 -9.60 13.26
CA SER A 97 15.48 -8.55 13.20
C SER A 97 15.59 -7.68 14.45
N VAL A 98 14.57 -7.70 15.32
CA VAL A 98 14.62 -7.04 16.63
C VAL A 98 15.73 -7.64 17.50
N VAL A 99 16.05 -8.94 17.34
CA VAL A 99 17.01 -9.66 18.18
C VAL A 99 18.44 -9.17 18.00
N TRP A 100 18.83 -8.82 16.77
CA TRP A 100 20.19 -8.33 16.47
C TRP A 100 20.26 -6.81 16.28
N SER A 101 19.14 -6.10 16.43
CA SER A 101 19.10 -4.66 16.24
C SER A 101 19.75 -3.92 17.41
N GLU A 102 20.68 -3.01 17.10
CA GLU A 102 21.32 -2.11 18.07
C GLU A 102 20.34 -1.11 18.71
N TYR A 103 19.16 -0.94 18.10
CA TYR A 103 18.11 -0.02 18.51
C TYR A 103 16.79 -0.77 18.80
N SER A 104 16.86 -1.83 19.62
CA SER A 104 15.79 -2.82 19.76
C SER A 104 14.40 -2.23 20.10
N TRP A 105 14.31 -1.12 20.85
CA TRP A 105 13.03 -0.45 21.13
C TRP A 105 12.38 0.16 19.88
N TYR A 106 13.17 0.85 19.05
CA TYR A 106 12.70 1.41 17.78
C TYR A 106 12.35 0.31 16.78
N ALA A 107 13.12 -0.79 16.81
CA ALA A 107 12.82 -1.95 15.98
C ALA A 107 11.49 -2.62 16.39
N LEU A 108 11.26 -2.77 17.70
CA LEU A 108 9.99 -3.30 18.22
C LEU A 108 8.81 -2.41 17.81
N ARG A 109 8.95 -1.08 17.91
CA ARG A 109 7.93 -0.13 17.44
C ARG A 109 7.61 -0.33 15.96
N GLY A 110 8.63 -0.44 15.12
CA GLY A 110 8.48 -0.69 13.68
C GLY A 110 7.77 -2.00 13.36
N VAL A 111 8.10 -3.06 14.09
CA VAL A 111 7.42 -4.37 13.98
C VAL A 111 5.96 -4.28 14.39
N VAL A 112 5.64 -3.59 15.50
CA VAL A 112 4.25 -3.40 15.93
C VAL A 112 3.46 -2.62 14.89
N GLU A 113 4.01 -1.53 14.34
CA GLU A 113 3.39 -0.75 13.28
C GLU A 113 3.12 -1.60 12.02
N THR A 114 4.11 -2.41 11.63
CA THR A 114 4.03 -3.36 10.51
C THR A 114 2.90 -4.36 10.73
N LEU A 115 2.81 -4.95 11.92
CA LEU A 115 1.74 -5.89 12.28
C LEU A 115 0.36 -5.22 12.27
N CYS A 116 0.26 -3.97 12.71
CA CYS A 116 -0.98 -3.20 12.66
C CYS A 116 -1.45 -3.01 11.20
N PHE A 117 -0.60 -2.48 10.31
CA PHE A 117 -0.98 -2.26 8.90
C PHE A 117 -1.20 -3.56 8.13
N VAL A 118 -0.42 -4.61 8.38
CA VAL A 118 -0.69 -5.95 7.84
C VAL A 118 -2.03 -6.49 8.34
N GLY A 119 -2.34 -6.31 9.63
CA GLY A 119 -3.61 -6.68 10.23
C GLY A 119 -4.81 -5.96 9.61
N LEU A 120 -4.69 -4.66 9.35
CA LEU A 120 -5.69 -3.89 8.61
C LEU A 120 -5.82 -4.39 7.16
N GLY A 121 -4.70 -4.70 6.50
CA GLY A 121 -4.71 -5.27 5.15
C GLY A 121 -5.41 -6.64 5.08
N LEU A 122 -5.19 -7.48 6.10
CA LEU A 122 -5.88 -8.76 6.28
C LEU A 122 -7.38 -8.56 6.52
N TYR A 123 -7.78 -7.57 7.32
CA TYR A 123 -9.18 -7.22 7.50
C TYR A 123 -9.86 -6.89 6.17
N LEU A 124 -9.24 -6.05 5.34
CA LEU A 124 -9.77 -5.70 4.03
C LEU A 124 -9.90 -6.94 3.13
N ALA A 125 -8.90 -7.84 3.14
CA ALA A 125 -8.90 -9.02 2.28
C ALA A 125 -9.85 -10.16 2.73
N LEU A 126 -10.14 -10.25 4.04
CA LEU A 126 -10.91 -11.35 4.64
C LEU A 126 -12.33 -10.95 5.02
N GLY A 127 -12.53 -9.71 5.45
CA GLY A 127 -13.80 -9.25 6.01
C GLY A 127 -14.90 -9.06 4.97
N ARG A 128 -14.56 -8.75 3.72
CA ARG A 128 -15.54 -8.46 2.67
C ARG A 128 -15.16 -9.02 1.30
N ASP A 129 -16.15 -9.07 0.41
CA ASP A 129 -15.93 -9.40 -0.99
C ASP A 129 -15.10 -8.31 -1.68
N LEU A 130 -14.30 -8.71 -2.67
CA LEU A 130 -13.39 -7.80 -3.39
C LEU A 130 -14.10 -6.56 -3.96
N VAL A 131 -15.33 -6.71 -4.48
CA VAL A 131 -16.13 -5.58 -4.99
C VAL A 131 -16.48 -4.58 -3.87
N GLN A 132 -16.74 -5.07 -2.66
CA GLN A 132 -17.06 -4.21 -1.51
C GLN A 132 -15.80 -3.50 -0.98
N VAL A 133 -14.64 -4.16 -1.03
CA VAL A 133 -13.34 -3.54 -0.73
C VAL A 133 -13.04 -2.43 -1.74
N ILE A 134 -13.22 -2.69 -3.03
CA ILE A 134 -13.05 -1.70 -4.10
C ILE A 134 -14.01 -0.52 -3.89
N ARG A 135 -15.26 -0.78 -3.50
CA ARG A 135 -16.23 0.28 -3.18
C ARG A 135 -15.82 1.11 -1.97
N ALA A 136 -15.34 0.46 -0.90
CA ALA A 136 -14.85 1.15 0.29
C ALA A 136 -13.62 2.03 -0.04
N ALA A 137 -12.72 1.51 -0.88
CA ALA A 137 -11.58 2.24 -1.41
C ALA A 137 -12.02 3.43 -2.27
N GLY A 138 -12.99 3.24 -3.16
CA GLY A 138 -13.53 4.31 -3.99
C GLY A 138 -14.13 5.43 -3.16
N ASP A 139 -14.94 5.10 -2.14
CA ASP A 139 -15.50 6.10 -1.23
C ASP A 139 -14.41 6.84 -0.44
N ALA A 140 -13.39 6.13 0.08
CA ALA A 140 -12.26 6.75 0.77
C ALA A 140 -11.46 7.68 -0.15
N PHE A 141 -11.11 7.23 -1.36
CA PHE A 141 -10.32 8.03 -2.31
C PHE A 141 -11.06 9.26 -2.82
N ARG A 142 -12.40 9.21 -2.98
CA ARG A 142 -13.20 10.40 -3.29
C ARG A 142 -13.04 11.45 -2.20
N ILE A 143 -13.14 11.05 -0.93
CA ILE A 143 -12.95 11.96 0.20
C ILE A 143 -11.52 12.53 0.19
N LEU A 144 -10.51 11.66 0.10
CA LEU A 144 -9.10 12.06 0.12
C LEU A 144 -8.77 13.05 -1.00
N LEU A 145 -9.21 12.79 -2.23
CA LEU A 145 -8.94 13.68 -3.37
C LEU A 145 -9.69 15.01 -3.29
N VAL A 146 -10.96 14.99 -2.88
CA VAL A 146 -11.75 16.24 -2.70
C VAL A 146 -11.13 17.09 -1.60
N VAL A 147 -10.76 16.49 -0.47
CA VAL A 147 -10.11 17.21 0.64
C VAL A 147 -8.74 17.74 0.22
N ALA A 148 -7.90 16.92 -0.43
CA ALA A 148 -6.59 17.33 -0.89
C ALA A 148 -6.66 18.53 -1.86
N LEU A 149 -7.49 18.42 -2.90
CA LEU A 149 -7.65 19.50 -3.87
C LEU A 149 -8.32 20.74 -3.25
N GLY A 150 -9.28 20.53 -2.34
CA GLY A 150 -9.91 21.62 -1.60
C GLY A 150 -8.91 22.41 -0.75
N LEU A 151 -8.00 21.73 -0.05
CA LEU A 151 -6.95 22.37 0.73
C LEU A 151 -5.90 23.08 -0.15
N GLU A 152 -5.54 22.51 -1.29
CA GLU A 152 -4.64 23.13 -2.26
C GLU A 152 -5.23 24.41 -2.87
N VAL A 153 -6.50 24.36 -3.28
CA VAL A 153 -7.23 25.53 -3.79
C VAL A 153 -7.40 26.58 -2.70
N LEU A 154 -7.75 26.17 -1.47
CA LEU A 154 -7.87 27.09 -0.34
C LEU A 154 -6.53 27.79 -0.06
N SER A 155 -5.45 27.02 0.04
CA SER A 155 -4.11 27.55 0.33
C SER A 155 -3.60 28.44 -0.79
N GLY A 156 -3.65 28.00 -2.06
CA GLY A 156 -2.97 28.68 -3.16
C GLY A 156 -3.81 29.61 -4.02
N LEU A 157 -5.13 29.47 -4.07
CA LEU A 157 -6.00 30.36 -4.87
C LEU A 157 -6.80 31.33 -4.01
N VAL A 158 -7.26 30.89 -2.83
CA VAL A 158 -8.15 31.69 -1.97
C VAL A 158 -7.36 32.51 -0.95
N LEU A 159 -6.42 31.89 -0.25
CA LEU A 159 -5.65 32.53 0.81
C LEU A 159 -4.29 33.06 0.34
N ASP A 160 -3.70 32.47 -0.70
CA ASP A 160 -2.33 32.72 -1.18
C ASP A 160 -1.28 32.60 -0.05
N VAL A 161 -1.47 31.62 0.85
CA VAL A 161 -0.61 31.36 2.00
C VAL A 161 -0.36 29.85 2.12
N PRO A 162 0.89 29.41 2.33
CA PRO A 162 1.20 27.99 2.55
C PRO A 162 0.54 27.47 3.84
N ILE A 163 0.29 26.17 3.91
CA ILE A 163 -0.18 25.49 5.13
C ILE A 163 0.90 24.50 5.57
N PRO A 164 1.92 24.95 6.34
CA PRO A 164 3.08 24.13 6.70
C PRO A 164 2.72 22.88 7.48
N ALA A 165 1.67 22.92 8.30
CA ALA A 165 1.21 21.78 9.09
C ALA A 165 0.91 20.56 8.22
N PHE A 166 0.34 20.76 7.03
CA PHE A 166 0.05 19.69 6.07
C PHE A 166 1.12 19.56 4.98
N GLY A 167 2.22 20.32 5.04
CA GLY A 167 3.24 20.39 3.99
C GLY A 167 2.73 20.96 2.66
N ILE A 168 1.64 21.73 2.67
CA ILE A 168 1.04 22.35 1.48
C ILE A 168 1.73 23.69 1.23
N GLN A 169 2.26 23.86 0.01
CA GLN A 169 2.98 25.08 -0.35
C GLN A 169 2.06 26.18 -0.91
N GLY A 170 0.88 25.82 -1.43
CA GLY A 170 -0.05 26.81 -2.01
C GLY A 170 0.36 27.30 -3.41
N ASN A 171 1.24 26.58 -4.11
CA ASN A 171 1.80 27.05 -5.39
C ASN A 171 0.91 26.79 -6.62
N ILE A 172 -0.33 26.34 -6.43
CA ILE A 172 -1.24 25.95 -7.51
C ILE A 172 -1.60 27.13 -8.44
N ALA A 173 -1.69 28.37 -7.93
CA ALA A 173 -1.93 29.57 -8.76
C ALA A 173 -0.77 29.86 -9.72
N TYR A 174 0.45 29.50 -9.33
CA TYR A 174 1.67 29.67 -10.11
C TYR A 174 1.98 28.46 -11.01
N GLY A 175 1.06 27.50 -11.11
CA GLY A 175 1.25 26.25 -11.86
C GLY A 175 2.23 25.28 -11.19
N GLY A 176 2.55 25.48 -9.91
CA GLY A 176 3.39 24.56 -9.14
C GLY A 176 2.71 23.23 -8.84
N PRO A 177 3.49 22.20 -8.48
CA PRO A 177 2.94 20.88 -8.14
C PRO A 177 2.12 20.94 -6.85
N ILE A 178 1.05 20.15 -6.79
CA ILE A 178 0.29 19.94 -5.55
C ILE A 178 0.96 18.89 -4.64
N GLN A 179 0.89 19.09 -3.33
CA GLN A 179 1.36 18.17 -2.29
C GLN A 179 0.22 17.34 -1.68
N GLY A 180 -1.00 17.88 -1.68
CA GLY A 180 -2.21 17.27 -1.12
C GLY A 180 -2.13 17.06 0.40
N ILE A 181 -2.98 16.16 0.90
CA ILE A 181 -3.07 15.79 2.33
C ILE A 181 -1.80 15.14 2.91
N GLY A 182 -0.88 14.69 2.04
CA GLY A 182 0.32 13.96 2.44
C GLY A 182 1.55 14.83 2.64
N GLY A 183 1.48 16.14 2.37
CA GLY A 183 2.62 17.06 2.39
C GLY A 183 3.73 16.74 1.38
N ASN A 184 3.54 15.73 0.53
CA ASN A 184 4.51 15.26 -0.44
C ASN A 184 3.82 14.92 -1.76
N ARG A 185 4.26 15.58 -2.83
CA ARG A 185 3.75 15.36 -4.19
C ARG A 185 3.81 13.89 -4.63
N ASN A 186 4.86 13.14 -4.25
CA ASN A 186 5.01 11.75 -4.67
C ASN A 186 3.99 10.84 -3.97
N PHE A 187 3.69 11.11 -2.70
CA PHE A 187 2.65 10.40 -1.97
C PHE A 187 1.26 10.76 -2.49
N MET A 188 1.00 12.04 -2.79
CA MET A 188 -0.25 12.45 -3.45
C MET A 188 -0.42 11.81 -4.83
N GLY A 189 0.67 11.69 -5.61
CA GLY A 189 0.69 10.95 -6.86
C GLY A 189 0.35 9.47 -6.69
N PHE A 190 0.87 8.83 -5.63
CA PHE A 190 0.52 7.45 -5.27
C PHE A 190 -0.96 7.31 -4.87
N VAL A 191 -1.50 8.24 -4.06
CA VAL A 191 -2.93 8.30 -3.71
C VAL A 191 -3.78 8.43 -4.96
N ALA A 192 -3.49 9.39 -5.83
CA ALA A 192 -4.25 9.67 -7.04
C ALA A 192 -4.17 8.54 -8.07
N ALA A 193 -3.02 7.89 -8.24
CA ALA A 193 -2.86 6.74 -9.12
C ALA A 193 -3.66 5.52 -8.60
N THR A 194 -3.61 5.27 -7.29
CA THR A 194 -4.39 4.19 -6.67
C THR A 194 -5.90 4.47 -6.75
N ALA A 195 -6.30 5.72 -6.57
CA ALA A 195 -7.66 6.18 -6.75
C ALA A 195 -8.14 5.96 -8.19
N LEU A 196 -7.34 6.35 -9.18
CA LEU A 196 -7.66 6.15 -10.60
C LEU A 196 -7.86 4.67 -10.94
N VAL A 197 -6.94 3.79 -10.52
CA VAL A 197 -7.10 2.33 -10.70
C VAL A 197 -8.41 1.85 -10.08
N THR A 198 -8.74 2.34 -8.89
CA THR A 198 -9.97 1.97 -8.18
C THR A 198 -11.22 2.45 -8.91
N PHE A 199 -11.26 3.72 -9.35
CA PHE A 199 -12.41 4.29 -10.06
C PHE A 199 -12.65 3.67 -11.42
N VAL A 200 -11.58 3.33 -12.16
CA VAL A 200 -11.69 2.60 -13.42
C VAL A 200 -12.31 1.23 -13.17
N VAL A 201 -11.90 0.51 -12.13
CA VAL A 201 -12.51 -0.79 -11.82
C VAL A 201 -13.95 -0.65 -11.31
N GLU A 202 -14.28 0.39 -10.55
CA GLU A 202 -15.68 0.69 -10.18
C GLU A 202 -16.56 0.96 -11.40
N PHE A 203 -16.05 1.71 -12.38
CA PHE A 203 -16.72 1.95 -13.65
C PHE A 203 -16.96 0.64 -14.41
N LEU A 204 -15.91 -0.17 -14.56
CA LEU A 204 -15.98 -1.44 -15.29
C LEU A 204 -16.88 -2.49 -14.61
N THR A 205 -16.97 -2.45 -13.28
CA THR A 205 -17.84 -3.35 -12.50
C THR A 205 -19.26 -2.82 -12.34
N ARG A 206 -19.56 -1.60 -12.82
CA ARG A 206 -20.84 -0.90 -12.63
C ARG A 206 -21.27 -0.86 -11.16
N SER A 207 -20.32 -0.76 -10.23
CA SER A 207 -20.58 -0.73 -8.79
C SER A 207 -21.15 0.61 -8.32
N VAL A 208 -20.98 1.65 -9.13
CA VAL A 208 -21.47 3.02 -8.89
C VAL A 208 -22.16 3.55 -10.16
N THR A 209 -22.95 4.62 -10.01
CA THR A 209 -23.58 5.31 -11.14
C THR A 209 -22.52 5.85 -12.10
N THR A 210 -22.79 5.81 -13.42
CA THR A 210 -21.89 6.31 -14.47
C THR A 210 -21.34 7.71 -14.19
N TRP A 211 -22.20 8.65 -13.77
CA TRP A 211 -21.77 10.01 -13.46
C TRP A 211 -20.76 10.08 -12.32
N ARG A 212 -21.01 9.37 -11.21
CA ARG A 212 -20.06 9.29 -10.09
C ARG A 212 -18.73 8.69 -10.52
N ALA A 213 -18.74 7.65 -11.35
CA ALA A 213 -17.52 7.04 -11.86
C ALA A 213 -16.71 8.00 -12.75
N VAL A 214 -17.39 8.66 -13.70
CA VAL A 214 -16.76 9.62 -14.62
C VAL A 214 -16.20 10.82 -13.85
N ALA A 215 -17.00 11.41 -12.95
CA ALA A 215 -16.57 12.52 -12.11
C ALA A 215 -15.37 12.16 -11.22
N SER A 216 -15.39 10.98 -10.57
CA SER A 216 -14.27 10.54 -9.75
C SER A 216 -13.01 10.25 -10.58
N THR A 217 -13.18 9.68 -11.77
CA THR A 217 -12.08 9.42 -12.71
C THR A 217 -11.45 10.73 -13.18
N ALA A 218 -12.27 11.70 -13.58
CA ALA A 218 -11.81 13.03 -13.96
C ALA A 218 -11.07 13.73 -12.81
N LEU A 219 -11.60 13.65 -11.58
CA LEU A 219 -10.94 14.19 -10.39
C LEU A 219 -9.55 13.58 -10.17
N ALA A 220 -9.42 12.26 -10.30
CA ALA A 220 -8.13 11.58 -10.16
C ALA A 220 -7.15 11.96 -11.28
N VAL A 221 -7.62 12.08 -12.53
CA VAL A 221 -6.78 12.53 -13.66
C VAL A 221 -6.30 13.97 -13.45
N ILE A 222 -7.18 14.88 -13.02
CA ILE A 222 -6.80 16.27 -12.70
C ILE A 222 -5.75 16.28 -11.59
N ALA A 223 -5.96 15.54 -10.51
CA ALA A 223 -4.98 15.43 -9.43
C ALA A 223 -3.62 14.90 -9.93
N LEU A 224 -3.61 13.87 -10.77
CA LEU A 224 -2.38 13.32 -11.35
C LEU A 224 -1.62 14.33 -12.21
N MET A 225 -2.34 15.13 -13.01
CA MET A 225 -1.74 16.19 -13.82
C MET A 225 -1.13 17.30 -12.95
N LEU A 226 -1.81 17.68 -11.87
CA LEU A 226 -1.36 18.73 -10.95
C LEU A 226 -0.20 18.30 -10.05
N VAL A 227 -0.03 17.01 -9.77
CA VAL A 227 1.07 16.51 -8.92
C VAL A 227 2.45 16.70 -9.58
N GLN A 228 2.51 16.64 -10.93
CA GLN A 228 3.74 16.80 -11.72
C GLN A 228 4.91 15.91 -11.23
N SER A 229 4.64 14.67 -10.80
CA SER A 229 5.66 13.72 -10.35
C SER A 229 6.11 12.79 -11.49
N PRO A 230 7.41 12.73 -11.82
CA PRO A 230 7.93 11.81 -12.84
C PRO A 230 7.66 10.34 -12.53
N ILE A 231 7.75 9.95 -11.25
CA ILE A 231 7.54 8.57 -10.79
C ILE A 231 6.09 8.16 -11.07
N THR A 232 5.15 9.05 -10.76
CA THR A 232 3.73 8.84 -11.04
C THR A 232 3.47 8.75 -12.54
N GLY A 233 4.13 9.58 -13.36
CA GLY A 233 4.06 9.47 -14.83
C GLY A 233 4.49 8.10 -15.36
N ILE A 234 5.63 7.58 -14.88
CA ILE A 234 6.12 6.24 -15.24
C ILE A 234 5.12 5.16 -14.79
N ALA A 235 4.58 5.28 -13.57
CA ALA A 235 3.57 4.36 -13.07
C ALA A 235 2.30 4.35 -13.92
N MET A 236 1.86 5.53 -14.39
CA MET A 236 0.70 5.63 -15.29
C MET A 236 0.94 4.98 -16.64
N ILE A 237 2.14 5.12 -17.22
CA ILE A 237 2.52 4.42 -18.45
C ILE A 237 2.49 2.90 -18.22
N ALA A 238 3.09 2.42 -17.12
CA ALA A 238 3.09 1.00 -16.79
C ALA A 238 1.66 0.44 -16.57
N LEU A 239 0.78 1.22 -15.95
CA LEU A 239 -0.63 0.88 -15.79
C LEU A 239 -1.37 0.84 -17.13
N ALA A 240 -1.12 1.79 -18.04
CA ALA A 240 -1.71 1.79 -19.38
C ALA A 240 -1.27 0.55 -20.19
N VAL A 241 0.02 0.22 -20.17
CA VAL A 241 0.58 -0.99 -20.79
C VAL A 241 -0.05 -2.25 -20.17
N THR A 242 -0.18 -2.27 -18.83
CA THR A 242 -0.82 -3.38 -18.11
C THR A 242 -2.29 -3.54 -18.51
N ALA A 243 -3.04 -2.45 -18.60
CA ALA A 243 -4.44 -2.46 -19.00
C ALA A 243 -4.59 -2.99 -20.43
N LEU A 244 -3.74 -2.53 -21.37
CA LEU A 244 -3.72 -3.00 -22.75
C LEU A 244 -3.36 -4.49 -22.83
N ALA A 245 -2.36 -4.94 -22.06
CA ALA A 245 -1.97 -6.34 -22.00
C ALA A 245 -3.07 -7.24 -21.45
N ILE A 246 -3.75 -6.83 -20.37
CA ILE A 246 -4.90 -7.57 -19.82
C ILE A 246 -6.06 -7.59 -20.81
N TRP A 247 -6.35 -6.45 -21.46
CA TRP A 247 -7.39 -6.36 -22.49
C TRP A 247 -7.09 -7.32 -23.65
N ALA A 248 -5.87 -7.31 -24.19
CA ALA A 248 -5.45 -8.19 -25.26
C ALA A 248 -5.55 -9.67 -24.85
N LEU A 249 -5.07 -10.04 -23.66
CA LEU A 249 -5.13 -11.42 -23.16
C LEU A 249 -6.56 -11.92 -22.92
N ARG A 250 -7.47 -11.04 -22.49
CA ARG A 250 -8.89 -11.37 -22.29
C ARG A 250 -9.62 -11.62 -23.62
N HIS A 251 -9.25 -10.93 -24.69
CA HIS A 251 -9.85 -11.09 -26.02
C HIS A 251 -9.10 -12.11 -26.90
N ALA A 252 -7.89 -12.52 -26.51
CA ALA A 252 -7.10 -13.51 -27.22
C ALA A 252 -7.70 -14.93 -27.10
N ALA A 253 -7.70 -15.64 -28.23
CA ALA A 253 -8.09 -17.04 -28.30
C ALA A 253 -7.20 -17.91 -27.39
N PRO A 254 -7.72 -19.00 -26.78
CA PRO A 254 -6.97 -19.83 -25.83
C PRO A 254 -5.61 -20.32 -26.35
N THR A 255 -5.51 -20.59 -27.66
CA THR A 255 -4.29 -21.02 -28.36
C THR A 255 -3.20 -19.95 -28.44
N THR A 256 -3.58 -18.67 -28.46
CA THR A 256 -2.66 -17.52 -28.58
C THR A 256 -2.20 -16.96 -27.24
N ARG A 257 -2.91 -17.27 -26.13
CA ARG A 257 -2.56 -16.82 -24.77
C ARG A 257 -1.15 -17.17 -24.30
N PRO A 258 -0.61 -18.39 -24.52
CA PRO A 258 0.77 -18.68 -24.12
C PRO A 258 1.77 -17.81 -24.90
N VAL A 259 1.53 -17.60 -26.21
CA VAL A 259 2.39 -16.74 -27.04
C VAL A 259 2.38 -15.30 -26.54
N VAL A 260 1.21 -14.73 -26.25
CA VAL A 260 1.10 -13.36 -25.73
C VAL A 260 1.78 -13.22 -24.36
N ASN A 261 1.62 -14.21 -23.46
CA ASN A 261 2.33 -14.20 -22.18
C ASN A 261 3.85 -14.33 -22.34
N THR A 262 4.33 -15.15 -23.28
CA THR A 262 5.77 -15.28 -23.58
C THR A 262 6.33 -13.99 -24.16
N VAL A 263 5.60 -13.32 -25.05
CA VAL A 263 6.01 -12.02 -25.61
C VAL A 263 6.04 -10.95 -24.52
N LEU A 264 5.03 -10.89 -23.65
CA LEU A 264 5.00 -9.95 -22.53
C LEU A 264 6.13 -10.24 -21.52
N GLY A 265 6.35 -11.51 -21.17
CA GLY A 265 7.45 -11.92 -20.30
C GLY A 265 8.81 -11.60 -20.92
N GLY A 266 8.97 -11.85 -22.22
CA GLY A 266 10.16 -11.51 -22.99
C GLY A 266 10.40 -10.00 -23.08
N ALA A 267 9.35 -9.19 -23.23
CA ALA A 267 9.45 -7.73 -23.24
C ALA A 267 9.87 -7.17 -21.88
N VAL A 268 9.30 -7.70 -20.78
CA VAL A 268 9.71 -7.33 -19.42
C VAL A 268 11.17 -7.72 -19.17
N LEU A 269 11.55 -8.95 -19.53
CA LEU A 269 12.93 -9.42 -19.39
C LEU A 269 13.90 -8.57 -20.24
N GLY A 270 13.53 -8.28 -21.49
CA GLY A 270 14.31 -7.43 -22.40
C GLY A 270 14.49 -6.01 -21.84
N MET A 271 13.43 -5.40 -21.32
CA MET A 271 13.51 -4.09 -20.65
C MET A 271 14.45 -4.14 -19.44
N LEU A 272 14.40 -5.22 -18.65
CA LEU A 272 15.25 -5.39 -17.47
C LEU A 272 16.73 -5.58 -17.87
N VAL A 273 16.99 -6.37 -18.91
CA VAL A 273 18.35 -6.55 -19.47
C VAL A 273 18.88 -5.23 -20.03
N LEU A 274 18.09 -4.49 -20.79
CA LEU A 274 18.48 -3.17 -21.31
C LEU A 274 18.77 -2.19 -20.17
N ALA A 275 17.95 -2.17 -19.12
CA ALA A 275 18.18 -1.33 -17.95
C ALA A 275 19.50 -1.66 -17.24
N VAL A 276 19.88 -2.95 -17.17
CA VAL A 276 21.16 -3.39 -16.59
C VAL A 276 22.34 -3.01 -17.49
N LEU A 277 22.24 -3.26 -18.81
CA LEU A 277 23.31 -2.97 -19.77
C LEU A 277 23.59 -1.47 -19.89
N PHE A 278 22.53 -0.65 -19.94
CA PHE A 278 22.64 0.80 -20.07
C PHE A 278 22.66 1.52 -18.72
N ARG A 279 22.82 0.80 -17.60
CA ARG A 279 22.73 1.36 -16.25
C ARG A 279 23.54 2.65 -16.07
N HIS A 280 24.77 2.72 -16.57
CA HIS A 280 25.63 3.89 -16.38
C HIS A 280 25.14 5.12 -17.14
N ARG A 281 24.59 4.96 -18.36
CA ARG A 281 24.02 6.06 -19.15
C ARG A 281 22.68 6.49 -18.60
N VAL A 282 21.84 5.53 -18.23
CA VAL A 282 20.54 5.75 -17.60
C VAL A 282 20.74 6.50 -16.28
N LEU A 283 21.67 6.06 -15.42
CA LEU A 283 21.95 6.71 -14.15
C LEU A 283 22.54 8.13 -14.31
N ALA A 284 23.36 8.36 -15.34
CA ALA A 284 23.94 9.68 -15.62
C ALA A 284 22.90 10.70 -16.11
N GLU A 285 22.05 10.32 -17.07
CA GLU A 285 20.98 11.17 -17.60
C GLU A 285 19.91 11.46 -16.55
N ILE A 286 19.52 10.45 -15.77
CA ILE A 286 18.53 10.62 -14.71
C ILE A 286 19.12 11.51 -13.60
N GLY A 287 20.42 11.38 -13.28
CA GLY A 287 21.14 12.19 -12.29
C GLY A 287 21.19 13.69 -12.59
N ALA A 288 21.14 14.09 -13.87
CA ALA A 288 21.13 15.50 -14.27
C ALA A 288 19.82 16.24 -13.90
N ALA A 289 18.72 15.51 -13.70
CA ALA A 289 17.50 16.06 -13.13
C ALA A 289 17.63 16.09 -11.59
N GLY A 290 17.75 17.28 -10.98
CA GLY A 290 18.17 17.47 -9.58
C GLY A 290 17.46 16.67 -8.48
N GLY A 291 16.28 16.09 -8.73
CA GLY A 291 15.62 15.15 -7.80
C GLY A 291 16.26 13.75 -7.75
N THR A 292 17.00 13.36 -8.77
CA THR A 292 17.62 12.03 -8.88
C THR A 292 19.01 12.01 -8.29
N ALA A 293 19.81 13.07 -8.46
CA ALA A 293 21.14 13.17 -7.84
C ALA A 293 21.06 12.95 -6.32
N THR A 294 20.06 13.53 -5.67
CA THR A 294 19.76 13.35 -4.24
C THR A 294 19.50 11.87 -3.88
N ARG A 295 18.69 11.16 -4.69
CA ARG A 295 18.42 9.73 -4.50
C ARG A 295 19.68 8.88 -4.70
N LEU A 296 20.45 9.14 -5.75
CA LEU A 296 21.67 8.40 -6.04
C LEU A 296 22.74 8.60 -4.95
N GLY A 297 22.85 9.82 -4.44
CA GLY A 297 23.70 10.14 -3.28
C GLY A 297 23.28 9.35 -2.03
N LEU A 298 21.99 9.35 -1.71
CA LEU A 298 21.43 8.56 -0.60
C LEU A 298 21.72 7.06 -0.78
N TRP A 299 21.46 6.50 -1.97
CA TRP A 299 21.68 5.08 -2.23
C TRP A 299 23.16 4.69 -2.20
N ALA A 300 24.07 5.60 -2.54
CA ALA A 300 25.51 5.39 -2.37
C ALA A 300 25.88 5.31 -0.88
N GLN A 301 25.35 6.20 -0.04
CA GLN A 301 25.56 6.16 1.42
C GLN A 301 25.00 4.88 2.03
N ILE A 302 23.77 4.49 1.66
CA ILE A 302 23.12 3.26 2.14
C ILE A 302 23.94 2.02 1.74
N ARG A 303 24.51 2.00 0.53
CA ARG A 303 25.35 0.88 0.08
C ARG A 303 26.55 0.68 1.01
N LEU A 304 27.25 1.76 1.34
CA LEU A 304 28.40 1.73 2.26
C LEU A 304 28.00 1.25 3.66
N LEU A 305 26.84 1.69 4.16
CA LEU A 305 26.32 1.25 5.47
C LEU A 305 25.89 -0.23 5.47
N GLY A 306 25.34 -0.70 4.36
CA GLY A 306 24.85 -2.07 4.20
C GLY A 306 25.97 -3.10 3.98
N GLU A 307 27.15 -2.68 3.53
CA GLU A 307 28.33 -3.56 3.41
C GLU A 307 28.80 -4.15 4.75
N GLN A 308 28.41 -3.53 5.88
CA GLN A 308 28.71 -4.03 7.22
C GLN A 308 27.88 -5.26 7.60
N ASP A 309 26.58 -5.28 7.25
CA ASP A 309 25.64 -6.36 7.55
C ASP A 309 24.84 -6.76 6.29
N PRO A 310 25.49 -7.26 5.23
CA PRO A 310 24.89 -7.37 3.90
C PRO A 310 23.71 -8.36 3.83
N MET A 311 23.73 -9.41 4.66
CA MET A 311 22.70 -10.46 4.63
C MET A 311 21.52 -10.16 5.55
N GLN A 312 21.79 -9.71 6.78
CA GLN A 312 20.79 -9.57 7.85
C GLN A 312 20.27 -8.13 8.03
N GLY A 313 21.04 -7.12 7.62
CA GLY A 313 20.72 -5.70 7.87
C GLY A 313 20.78 -5.33 9.35
N ARG A 314 20.43 -4.08 9.67
CA ARG A 314 20.63 -3.49 11.01
C ARG A 314 19.45 -3.62 11.99
N GLY A 315 18.32 -4.12 11.51
CA GLY A 315 17.07 -4.19 12.25
C GLY A 315 15.98 -3.34 11.63
N TRP A 316 14.78 -3.91 11.59
CA TRP A 316 13.58 -3.33 11.01
C TRP A 316 12.97 -2.24 11.88
N VAL A 317 12.89 -1.01 11.37
CA VAL A 317 12.17 0.12 11.99
C VAL A 317 10.91 0.52 11.23
N GLY A 318 10.72 0.05 10.00
CA GLY A 318 9.64 0.52 9.13
C GLY A 318 9.93 1.94 8.64
N THR A 319 9.09 2.90 9.04
CA THR A 319 9.34 4.34 8.81
C THR A 319 10.56 4.78 9.63
N TRP A 320 11.50 5.50 9.02
CA TRP A 320 12.73 5.85 9.73
C TRP A 320 12.44 6.78 10.91
N PRO A 321 13.05 6.52 12.09
CA PRO A 321 12.87 7.35 13.27
C PRO A 321 13.37 8.77 13.01
N THR A 322 12.67 9.75 13.57
CA THR A 322 13.14 11.15 13.61
C THR A 322 14.12 11.37 14.75
N GLU A 323 14.06 10.48 15.75
CA GLU A 323 14.93 10.45 16.91
C GLU A 323 16.39 10.14 16.54
N ASP A 324 17.33 10.46 17.43
CA ASP A 324 18.76 10.31 17.20
C ASP A 324 19.21 8.83 17.24
N VAL A 325 18.92 8.09 16.17
CA VAL A 325 19.25 6.68 16.01
C VAL A 325 20.19 6.45 14.83
N PHE A 326 21.36 5.87 15.08
CA PHE A 326 22.30 5.45 14.04
C PHE A 326 21.76 4.21 13.29
N PRO A 327 21.90 4.10 11.95
CA PRO A 327 22.51 5.06 11.03
C PRO A 327 21.56 6.11 10.44
N PHE A 328 20.29 6.12 10.81
CA PHE A 328 19.29 7.03 10.22
C PHE A 328 19.65 8.51 10.40
N THR A 329 20.34 8.86 11.49
CA THR A 329 20.85 10.21 11.76
C THR A 329 21.90 10.71 10.76
N THR A 330 22.65 9.81 10.12
CA THR A 330 23.72 10.18 9.19
C THR A 330 23.21 10.35 7.77
N LEU A 331 21.97 9.92 7.50
CA LEU A 331 21.34 9.96 6.18
C LEU A 331 20.58 11.27 6.02
N VAL A 332 21.33 12.31 5.64
CA VAL A 332 20.81 13.67 5.42
C VAL A 332 20.87 14.04 3.94
N ASP A 333 19.91 14.85 3.52
CA ASP A 333 19.90 15.44 2.20
C ASP A 333 20.94 16.57 2.08
N PRO A 334 21.20 17.11 0.86
CA PRO A 334 22.16 18.20 0.67
C PRO A 334 21.83 19.49 1.43
N SER A 335 20.58 19.65 1.91
CA SER A 335 20.15 20.79 2.74
C SER A 335 20.31 20.53 4.24
N GLY A 336 20.79 19.35 4.64
CA GLY A 336 20.98 18.94 6.02
C GLY A 336 19.73 18.37 6.68
N VAL A 337 18.63 18.18 5.94
CA VAL A 337 17.39 17.58 6.46
C VAL A 337 17.50 16.06 6.42
N ARG A 338 17.11 15.40 7.52
CA ARG A 338 17.13 13.94 7.62
C ARG A 338 16.12 13.31 6.68
N PHE A 339 16.54 12.25 5.98
CA PHE A 339 15.61 11.41 5.23
C PHE A 339 14.72 10.62 6.20
N THR A 340 13.47 10.40 5.79
CA THR A 340 12.49 9.59 6.54
C THR A 340 12.30 8.19 5.95
N SER A 341 12.97 7.90 4.84
CA SER A 341 12.98 6.59 4.16
C SER A 341 14.14 6.48 3.17
N GLY A 342 14.38 5.28 2.66
CA GLY A 342 15.41 5.01 1.64
C GLY A 342 15.06 5.48 0.22
N LEU A 343 13.90 6.12 0.01
CA LEU A 343 13.39 6.55 -1.31
C LEU A 343 13.38 5.41 -2.35
N SER A 344 13.23 4.17 -1.88
CA SER A 344 13.10 2.94 -2.66
C SER A 344 12.88 1.79 -1.70
N ALA A 345 11.79 1.06 -1.84
CA ALA A 345 11.47 -0.06 -0.95
C ALA A 345 12.58 -1.13 -0.93
N PHE A 346 13.31 -1.34 -2.04
CA PHE A 346 14.35 -2.35 -2.11
C PHE A 346 15.65 -1.90 -1.43
N VAL A 347 16.04 -0.63 -1.63
CA VAL A 347 17.23 -0.06 -0.98
C VAL A 347 17.00 0.09 0.52
N ASP A 348 15.79 0.48 0.90
CA ASP A 348 15.37 0.61 2.29
C ASP A 348 15.32 -0.76 3.00
N ALA A 349 14.71 -1.77 2.36
CA ALA A 349 14.75 -3.14 2.87
C ALA A 349 16.19 -3.68 2.99
N TYR A 350 17.08 -3.36 2.05
CA TYR A 350 18.49 -3.75 2.13
C TYR A 350 19.19 -3.14 3.36
N LEU A 351 18.95 -1.86 3.66
CA LEU A 351 19.52 -1.23 4.86
C LEU A 351 18.99 -1.88 6.15
N GLN A 352 17.67 -2.07 6.24
CA GLN A 352 17.04 -2.49 7.49
C GLN A 352 17.15 -4.00 7.74
N VAL A 353 16.92 -4.82 6.73
CA VAL A 353 16.79 -6.28 6.83
C VAL A 353 17.67 -7.04 5.83
N GLY A 354 18.65 -6.35 5.23
CA GLY A 354 19.67 -6.96 4.39
C GLY A 354 19.13 -7.54 3.08
N LEU A 355 20.00 -8.24 2.35
CA LEU A 355 19.62 -8.97 1.14
C LEU A 355 18.54 -10.02 1.42
N ALA A 356 18.55 -10.65 2.60
CA ALA A 356 17.53 -11.64 2.95
C ALA A 356 16.13 -11.03 2.96
N GLY A 357 15.93 -9.92 3.68
CA GLY A 357 14.63 -9.25 3.73
C GLY A 357 14.23 -8.61 2.39
N ALA A 358 15.18 -8.02 1.67
CA ALA A 358 14.95 -7.47 0.33
C ALA A 358 14.49 -8.55 -0.68
N LEU A 359 15.09 -9.74 -0.63
CA LEU A 359 14.67 -10.88 -1.45
C LEU A 359 13.31 -11.41 -1.02
N LEU A 360 13.02 -11.48 0.28
CA LEU A 360 11.71 -11.92 0.79
C LEU A 360 10.57 -11.02 0.28
N VAL A 361 10.72 -9.69 0.34
CA VAL A 361 9.70 -8.78 -0.18
C VAL A 361 9.58 -8.87 -1.71
N ALA A 362 10.70 -9.00 -2.43
CA ALA A 362 10.69 -9.19 -3.89
C ALA A 362 9.99 -10.50 -4.31
N VAL A 363 10.28 -11.61 -3.63
CA VAL A 363 9.62 -12.90 -3.87
C VAL A 363 8.14 -12.83 -3.49
N ALA A 364 7.80 -12.21 -2.37
CA ALA A 364 6.40 -12.01 -1.97
C ALA A 364 5.63 -11.22 -3.04
N GLY A 365 6.20 -10.12 -3.53
CA GLY A 365 5.62 -9.29 -4.59
C GLY A 365 5.51 -10.03 -5.92
N GLY A 366 6.55 -10.73 -6.35
CA GLY A 366 6.56 -11.50 -7.59
C GLY A 366 5.52 -12.64 -7.58
N LEU A 367 5.43 -13.40 -6.48
CA LEU A 367 4.41 -14.44 -6.32
C LEU A 367 2.99 -13.85 -6.26
N ALA A 368 2.80 -12.71 -5.59
CA ALA A 368 1.54 -12.00 -5.57
C ALA A 368 1.13 -11.57 -6.99
N PHE A 369 2.07 -10.97 -7.72
CA PHE A 369 1.85 -10.48 -9.07
C PHE A 369 1.52 -11.63 -10.02
N ALA A 370 2.30 -12.72 -10.03
CA ALA A 370 2.00 -13.89 -10.86
C ALA A 370 0.58 -14.42 -10.59
N ARG A 371 0.20 -14.58 -9.32
CA ARG A 371 -1.16 -15.04 -8.95
C ARG A 371 -2.24 -14.06 -9.38
N ALA A 372 -2.03 -12.77 -9.15
CA ALA A 372 -2.98 -11.71 -9.51
C ALA A 372 -3.11 -11.58 -11.02
N TRP A 373 -2.01 -11.64 -11.77
CA TRP A 373 -1.96 -11.55 -13.23
C TRP A 373 -2.75 -12.67 -13.89
N VAL A 374 -2.49 -13.92 -13.51
CA VAL A 374 -3.23 -15.04 -14.09
C VAL A 374 -4.71 -14.94 -13.69
N THR A 375 -5.02 -14.52 -12.46
CA THR A 375 -6.43 -14.31 -12.06
C THR A 375 -7.09 -13.17 -12.86
N ALA A 376 -6.41 -12.06 -13.09
CA ALA A 376 -6.92 -10.94 -13.88
C ALA A 376 -7.19 -11.32 -15.34
N THR A 377 -6.41 -12.23 -15.91
CA THR A 377 -6.48 -12.59 -17.33
C THR A 377 -7.40 -13.79 -17.60
N THR A 378 -7.51 -14.73 -16.66
CA THR A 378 -8.33 -15.94 -16.85
C THR A 378 -9.72 -15.85 -16.23
N PHE A 379 -9.90 -15.09 -15.14
CA PHE A 379 -11.18 -15.04 -14.42
C PHE A 379 -12.11 -13.98 -15.06
N PRO A 380 -13.40 -14.30 -15.28
CA PRO A 380 -14.34 -13.37 -15.93
C PRO A 380 -14.58 -12.09 -15.13
N GLY A 381 -14.52 -12.18 -13.80
CA GLY A 381 -14.79 -11.04 -12.91
C GLY A 381 -13.80 -9.90 -13.12
N VAL A 382 -14.29 -8.74 -13.57
CA VAL A 382 -13.46 -7.56 -13.84
C VAL A 382 -12.82 -6.99 -12.57
N ALA A 383 -13.44 -7.19 -11.41
CA ALA A 383 -12.89 -6.81 -10.11
C ALA A 383 -11.48 -7.40 -9.86
N TYR A 384 -11.16 -8.56 -10.45
CA TYR A 384 -9.84 -9.20 -10.30
C TYR A 384 -8.71 -8.53 -11.10
N VAL A 385 -9.01 -7.51 -11.91
CA VAL A 385 -8.00 -6.63 -12.51
C VAL A 385 -7.38 -5.72 -11.44
N TRP A 386 -8.14 -5.34 -10.41
CA TRP A 386 -7.70 -4.39 -9.38
C TRP A 386 -6.44 -4.85 -8.64
N PRO A 387 -6.33 -6.10 -8.10
CA PRO A 387 -5.10 -6.53 -7.43
C PRO A 387 -3.87 -6.52 -8.35
N ALA A 388 -4.02 -6.89 -9.63
CA ALA A 388 -2.92 -6.90 -10.58
C ALA A 388 -2.45 -5.47 -10.89
N ALA A 389 -3.37 -4.55 -11.15
CA ALA A 389 -3.05 -3.14 -11.40
C ALA A 389 -2.42 -2.46 -10.17
N VAL A 390 -2.95 -2.70 -8.96
CA VAL A 390 -2.36 -2.18 -7.71
C VAL A 390 -0.95 -2.74 -7.48
N LEU A 391 -0.71 -4.02 -7.77
CA LEU A 391 0.64 -4.60 -7.66
C LEU A 391 1.63 -4.00 -8.67
N VAL A 392 1.19 -3.69 -9.89
CA VAL A 392 2.04 -2.97 -10.87
C VAL A 392 2.35 -1.57 -10.36
N LEU A 393 1.34 -0.84 -9.89
CA LEU A 393 1.53 0.48 -9.31
C LEU A 393 2.54 0.43 -8.16
N LEU A 394 2.32 -0.45 -7.19
CA LEU A 394 3.23 -0.67 -6.05
C LEU A 394 4.64 -1.04 -6.53
N ALA A 395 4.79 -1.94 -7.49
CA ALA A 395 6.09 -2.36 -7.99
C ALA A 395 6.88 -1.19 -8.62
N VAL A 396 6.22 -0.36 -9.43
CA VAL A 396 6.87 0.81 -10.06
C VAL A 396 7.20 1.86 -9.01
N THR A 397 6.26 2.21 -8.13
CA THR A 397 6.52 3.21 -7.09
C THR A 397 7.60 2.75 -6.11
N SER A 398 7.68 1.45 -5.82
CA SER A 398 8.69 0.84 -4.94
C SER A 398 10.13 1.05 -5.42
N THR A 399 10.33 1.34 -6.70
CA THR A 399 11.67 1.62 -7.24
C THR A 399 12.22 2.97 -6.77
N ALA A 400 11.33 3.92 -6.44
CA ALA A 400 11.69 5.31 -6.18
C ALA A 400 11.06 5.89 -4.89
N GLU A 401 10.25 5.09 -4.19
CA GLU A 401 9.61 5.41 -2.91
C GLU A 401 9.51 4.15 -2.04
N SER A 402 9.51 4.30 -0.71
CA SER A 402 9.47 3.18 0.25
C SER A 402 8.07 2.77 0.68
N TYR A 403 7.00 3.30 0.06
CA TYR A 403 5.61 3.11 0.53
C TYR A 403 5.18 1.64 0.67
N LEU A 404 5.78 0.71 -0.06
CA LEU A 404 5.49 -0.72 0.07
C LEU A 404 5.78 -1.28 1.47
N LEU A 405 6.76 -0.69 2.17
CA LEU A 405 7.29 -1.21 3.44
C LEU A 405 6.54 -0.74 4.67
N HIS A 406 5.72 0.31 4.58
CA HIS A 406 5.05 0.92 5.73
C HIS A 406 3.69 1.55 5.34
N GLY A 407 2.89 1.94 6.34
CA GLY A 407 1.65 2.70 6.16
C GLY A 407 0.66 2.11 5.15
N ALA A 408 0.07 3.00 4.33
CA ALA A 408 -0.92 2.64 3.32
C ALA A 408 -0.44 1.62 2.27
N GLY A 409 0.80 1.73 1.81
CA GLY A 409 1.31 0.85 0.76
C GLY A 409 1.53 -0.57 1.26
N LEU A 410 2.04 -0.75 2.48
CA LEU A 410 2.12 -2.07 3.14
C LEU A 410 0.74 -2.67 3.37
N MET A 411 -0.21 -1.87 3.86
CA MET A 411 -1.60 -2.32 4.06
C MET A 411 -2.22 -2.81 2.74
N LEU A 412 -2.10 -2.02 1.66
CA LEU A 412 -2.59 -2.42 0.34
C LEU A 412 -1.88 -3.66 -0.17
N PHE A 413 -0.57 -3.75 -0.01
CA PHE A 413 0.22 -4.92 -0.40
C PHE A 413 -0.28 -6.18 0.30
N ALA A 414 -0.48 -6.11 1.63
CA ALA A 414 -1.06 -7.19 2.41
C ALA A 414 -2.49 -7.54 1.97
N THR A 415 -3.31 -6.56 1.59
CA THR A 415 -4.65 -6.82 1.03
C THR A 415 -4.57 -7.59 -0.28
N VAL A 416 -3.80 -7.11 -1.26
CA VAL A 416 -3.75 -7.71 -2.61
C VAL A 416 -3.07 -9.07 -2.62
N ILE A 417 -2.04 -9.29 -1.80
CA ILE A 417 -1.34 -10.59 -1.73
C ILE A 417 -2.26 -11.68 -1.18
N VAL A 418 -3.08 -11.35 -0.18
CA VAL A 418 -4.06 -12.28 0.41
C VAL A 418 -5.22 -12.52 -0.56
N VAL A 419 -5.76 -11.47 -1.19
CA VAL A 419 -6.80 -11.60 -2.23
C VAL A 419 -6.34 -12.51 -3.36
N ALA A 420 -5.09 -12.35 -3.84
CA ALA A 420 -4.53 -13.16 -4.90
C ALA A 420 -4.31 -14.63 -4.48
N ALA A 421 -3.89 -14.88 -3.24
CA ALA A 421 -3.67 -16.22 -2.72
C ALA A 421 -4.96 -17.01 -2.51
N ARG A 422 -6.03 -16.38 -2.02
CA ARG A 422 -7.32 -17.03 -1.70
C ARG A 422 -7.96 -17.77 -2.86
N ARG A 423 -7.77 -17.31 -4.11
CA ARG A 423 -8.38 -17.97 -5.27
C ARG A 423 -7.65 -19.23 -5.71
N ARG A 424 -6.34 -19.34 -5.47
CA ARG A 424 -5.47 -20.39 -6.04
C ARG A 424 -4.80 -21.27 -4.99
N SER A 425 -5.35 -21.39 -3.78
CA SER A 425 -4.82 -22.31 -2.78
C SER A 425 -4.84 -23.75 -3.31
N TRP A 426 -3.64 -24.32 -3.51
CA TRP A 426 -3.37 -25.73 -3.83
C TRP A 426 -4.14 -26.74 -2.96
N ARG A 427 -4.51 -26.35 -1.73
CA ARG A 427 -5.24 -27.17 -0.76
C ARG A 427 -6.70 -27.42 -1.16
N ARG A 428 -7.22 -26.66 -2.12
CA ARG A 428 -8.53 -26.95 -2.75
C ARG A 428 -8.50 -28.15 -3.69
N HIS A 429 -7.31 -28.61 -4.07
CA HIS A 429 -7.09 -29.77 -4.94
C HIS A 429 -6.70 -31.02 -4.13
N LEU A 430 -6.65 -30.92 -2.79
CA LEU A 430 -6.52 -32.10 -1.94
C LEU A 430 -7.87 -32.83 -1.91
N PRO A 431 -7.90 -34.16 -2.08
CA PRO A 431 -9.11 -34.95 -1.86
C PRO A 431 -9.67 -34.61 -0.48
N ARG A 432 -10.94 -34.24 -0.41
CA ARG A 432 -11.63 -34.19 0.87
C ARG A 432 -11.92 -35.64 1.23
N ASP A 433 -11.23 -36.15 2.25
CA ASP A 433 -11.67 -37.37 2.91
C ASP A 433 -13.10 -37.12 3.41
N GLN A 434 -14.05 -37.86 2.85
CA GLN A 434 -15.42 -37.91 3.36
C GLN A 434 -15.35 -38.67 4.69
N ALA A 435 -15.33 -37.93 5.79
CA ALA A 435 -15.50 -38.46 7.14
C ALA A 435 -16.74 -37.87 7.78
#